data_AF-A0A366MTJ4-F1
#
_entry.id   AF-A0A366MTJ4-F1
#
_cell.length_a   1.000
_cell.length_b   1.000
_cell.length_c   1.000
_cell.angle_alpha   90.00
_cell.angle_beta   90.00
_cell.angle_gamma   90.00
#
_symmetry.space_group_name_H-M   'P 1'
#
loop_
_entity.id
_entity.type
_entity.pdbx_description
1 polymer ?
#
loop_
_entity_poly.entity_id
_entity_poly.type
_entity_poly.pdbx_seq_one_letter_code
_entity_poly.pdbx_strand_id
1 'polypeptide(L)'
;MLKNSITLIETLISLLILSTVVGGFLKISYNSENDDNIFHIINNIENDFTTKNYSSFIPSTTNLQITKTKIGNETEIENLTVKKYEYIDNKIKVFKYEK
;
A
#
# COMPACT_ATOMS: atom_id res chain seq x y z
N MET A 1 -20.43 17.41 53.42
CA MET A 1 -19.67 18.06 52.32
C MET A 1 -18.65 17.14 51.65
N LEU A 2 -17.97 16.22 52.37
CA LEU A 2 -16.97 15.31 51.78
C LEU A 2 -17.49 14.41 50.63
N LYS A 3 -18.75 13.95 50.72
CA LYS A 3 -19.39 13.12 49.68
C LYS A 3 -19.44 13.80 48.30
N ASN A 4 -19.76 15.09 48.24
CA ASN A 4 -19.86 15.81 46.96
C ASN A 4 -18.49 15.96 46.28
N SER A 5 -17.41 16.09 47.05
CA SER A 5 -16.05 16.17 46.51
C SER A 5 -15.57 14.84 45.92
N ILE A 6 -15.97 13.70 46.53
CA ILE A 6 -15.68 12.36 46.00
C ILE A 6 -16.43 12.14 44.68
N THR A 7 -17.72 12.47 44.63
CA THR A 7 -18.52 12.39 43.40
C THR A 7 -17.98 13.27 42.28
N LEU A 8 -17.45 14.46 42.59
CA LEU A 8 -16.84 15.34 41.60
C LEU A 8 -15.58 14.72 40.97
N ILE A 9 -14.72 14.11 41.79
CA ILE A 9 -13.50 13.42 41.31
C ILE A 9 -13.86 12.23 40.43
N GLU A 10 -14.82 11.40 40.83
CA GLU A 10 -15.30 10.26 40.03
C GLU A 10 -15.87 10.72 38.68
N THR A 11 -16.57 11.86 38.67
CA THR A 11 -17.11 12.45 37.44
C THR A 11 -15.99 12.91 36.52
N LEU A 12 -14.95 13.57 37.04
CA LEU A 12 -13.79 13.99 36.26
C LEU A 12 -13.00 12.82 35.68
N ILE A 13 -12.81 11.75 36.45
CA ILE A 13 -12.15 10.53 35.99
C ILE A 13 -12.98 9.87 34.87
N SER A 14 -14.30 9.82 35.04
CA SER A 14 -15.22 9.26 34.04
C SER A 14 -15.18 10.06 32.73
N LEU A 15 -15.17 11.39 32.81
CA LEU A 15 -14.99 12.29 31.66
C LEU A 15 -13.63 12.10 30.98
N LEU A 16 -12.56 11.91 31.75
CA LEU A 16 -11.22 11.67 31.21
C LEU A 16 -11.14 10.35 30.44
N ILE A 17 -11.70 9.28 31.00
CA ILE A 17 -11.77 7.97 30.33
C ILE A 17 -12.60 8.09 29.05
N LEU A 18 -13.78 8.70 29.13
CA LEU A 18 -14.65 8.88 27.97
C LEU A 18 -13.96 9.69 26.86
N SER A 19 -13.30 10.79 27.21
CA SER A 19 -12.54 11.62 26.25
C SER A 19 -11.39 10.84 25.62
N THR A 20 -10.70 9.99 26.38
CA THR A 20 -9.61 9.16 25.86
C THR A 20 -10.12 8.12 24.87
N VAL A 21 -11.23 7.46 25.21
CA VAL A 21 -11.88 6.48 24.34
C VAL A 21 -12.34 7.13 23.03
N VAL A 22 -13.08 8.24 23.11
CA VAL A 22 -13.56 8.97 21.92
C VAL A 22 -12.40 9.47 21.06
N GLY A 23 -11.36 10.06 21.68
CA GLY A 23 -10.16 10.50 20.97
C GLY A 23 -9.41 9.36 20.27
N GLY A 24 -9.36 8.18 20.90
CA GLY A 24 -8.79 6.97 20.30
C GLY A 24 -9.54 6.52 19.05
N PHE A 25 -10.88 6.45 19.10
CA PHE A 25 -11.70 6.05 17.96
C PHE A 25 -11.61 7.03 16.78
N LEU A 26 -11.58 8.33 17.04
CA LEU A 26 -11.43 9.34 15.99
C LEU A 26 -10.09 9.21 15.25
N LYS A 27 -9.00 8.94 15.98
CA LYS A 27 -7.67 8.76 15.39
C LYS A 27 -7.58 7.50 14.53
N ILE A 28 -8.21 6.40 14.95
CA ILE A 28 -8.21 5.13 14.20
C ILE A 28 -8.97 5.29 12.89
N SER A 29 -10.15 5.93 12.91
CA SER A 29 -10.97 6.14 11.72
C SER A 29 -10.28 6.99 10.65
N TYR A 30 -9.54 8.03 11.06
CA TYR A 30 -8.86 8.93 10.10
C TYR A 30 -7.72 8.24 9.33
N ASN A 31 -7.07 7.26 9.93
CA ASN A 31 -5.98 6.55 9.27
C ASN A 31 -6.47 5.50 8.25
N SER A 32 -7.70 4.99 8.37
CA SER A 32 -8.20 3.98 7.42
C SER A 32 -8.46 4.57 6.03
N GLU A 33 -8.96 5.80 5.93
CA GLU A 33 -9.30 6.42 4.63
C GLU A 33 -8.08 6.54 3.68
N ASN A 34 -6.88 6.72 4.24
CA ASN A 34 -5.64 6.79 3.47
C ASN A 34 -5.16 5.43 2.98
N ASP A 35 -5.39 4.38 3.77
CA ASP A 35 -5.04 3.01 3.43
C ASP A 35 -6.01 2.46 2.38
N ASP A 36 -7.30 2.73 2.52
CA ASP A 36 -8.35 2.34 1.57
C ASP A 36 -8.02 2.83 0.15
N ASN A 37 -7.57 4.07 0.01
CA ASN A 37 -7.15 4.62 -1.29
C ASN A 37 -5.97 3.87 -1.92
N ILE A 38 -4.97 3.48 -1.12
CA ILE A 38 -3.81 2.73 -1.62
C ILE A 38 -4.25 1.33 -2.08
N PHE A 39 -5.10 0.65 -1.31
CA PHE A 39 -5.64 -0.65 -1.70
C PHE A 39 -6.42 -0.59 -3.00
N HIS A 40 -7.26 0.44 -3.18
CA HIS A 40 -7.99 0.65 -4.44
C HIS A 40 -7.06 0.87 -5.63
N ILE A 41 -6.01 1.69 -5.47
CA ILE A 41 -5.01 1.92 -6.53
C ILE A 41 -4.30 0.62 -6.90
N ILE A 42 -3.83 -0.14 -5.90
CA ILE A 42 -3.13 -1.42 -6.15
C ILE A 42 -4.05 -2.42 -6.85
N ASN A 43 -5.31 -2.50 -6.43
CA ASN A 43 -6.27 -3.42 -7.03
C ASN A 43 -6.55 -3.06 -8.50
N ASN A 44 -6.64 -1.77 -8.81
CA ASN A 44 -6.78 -1.31 -10.20
C ASN A 44 -5.55 -1.65 -11.03
N ILE A 45 -4.34 -1.45 -10.50
CA ILE A 45 -3.08 -1.80 -11.17
C ILE A 45 -3.01 -3.32 -11.44
N GLU A 46 -3.41 -4.14 -10.48
CA GLU A 46 -3.47 -5.61 -10.64
C GLU A 46 -4.44 -5.99 -11.75
N ASN A 47 -5.64 -5.42 -11.74
CA ASN A 47 -6.64 -5.68 -12.76
C ASN A 47 -6.17 -5.23 -14.15
N ASP A 48 -5.50 -4.08 -14.27
CA ASP A 48 -4.90 -3.59 -15.52
C ASP A 48 -3.81 -4.54 -16.03
N PHE A 49 -2.98 -5.08 -15.12
CA PHE A 49 -1.96 -6.08 -15.45
C PHE A 49 -2.53 -7.42 -15.91
N THR A 50 -3.65 -7.85 -15.32
CA THR A 50 -4.35 -9.09 -15.65
C THR A 50 -5.12 -8.98 -16.97
N THR A 51 -5.80 -7.85 -17.19
CA THR A 51 -6.55 -7.56 -18.43
C THR A 51 -5.68 -7.08 -19.59
N LYS A 52 -4.40 -6.81 -19.33
CA LYS A 52 -3.43 -6.23 -20.29
C LYS A 52 -3.84 -4.85 -20.81
N ASN A 53 -4.55 -4.07 -20.00
CA ASN A 53 -4.92 -2.70 -20.31
C ASN A 53 -3.84 -1.74 -19.77
N TYR A 54 -2.93 -1.30 -20.63
CA TYR A 54 -1.80 -0.45 -20.24
C TYR A 54 -2.00 1.04 -20.54
N SER A 55 -3.23 1.49 -20.71
CA SER A 55 -3.53 2.89 -21.08
C SER A 55 -3.06 3.91 -20.04
N SER A 56 -3.04 3.53 -18.77
CA SER A 56 -2.58 4.33 -17.61
C SER A 56 -1.06 4.21 -17.34
N PHE A 57 -0.32 3.44 -18.14
CA PHE A 57 1.09 3.13 -17.93
C PHE A 57 1.98 3.84 -18.95
N ILE A 58 3.23 4.09 -18.56
CA ILE A 58 4.28 4.62 -19.44
C ILE A 58 4.94 3.41 -20.14
N PRO A 59 4.73 3.20 -21.45
CA PRO A 59 5.36 2.12 -22.18
C PRO A 59 6.81 2.50 -22.54
N SER A 60 7.70 1.52 -22.46
CA SER A 60 9.08 1.64 -22.94
C SER A 60 9.57 0.28 -23.43
N THR A 61 10.65 0.26 -24.21
CA THR A 61 11.33 -0.96 -24.62
C THR A 61 12.68 -1.02 -23.92
N THR A 62 13.00 -2.16 -23.32
CA THR A 62 14.29 -2.35 -22.63
C THR A 62 14.91 -3.67 -23.01
N ASN A 63 16.24 -3.71 -22.99
CA ASN A 63 17.01 -4.96 -23.11
C ASN A 63 17.34 -5.45 -21.71
N LEU A 64 16.91 -6.67 -21.39
CA LEU A 64 17.23 -7.35 -20.14
C LEU A 64 18.25 -8.44 -20.39
N GLN A 65 19.24 -8.53 -19.53
CA GLN A 65 20.13 -9.68 -19.46
C GLN A 65 19.56 -10.66 -18.43
N ILE A 66 19.26 -11.87 -18.87
CA ILE A 66 18.68 -12.93 -18.04
C ILE A 66 19.73 -14.01 -17.86
N THR A 67 19.99 -14.37 -16.61
CA THR A 67 20.89 -15.46 -16.26
C THR A 67 20.05 -16.70 -15.94
N LYS A 68 20.18 -17.74 -16.77
CA LYS A 68 19.50 -19.02 -16.59
C LYS A 68 20.48 -20.03 -15.99
N THR A 69 20.19 -20.50 -14.79
CA THR A 69 20.94 -21.60 -14.16
C THR A 69 20.33 -22.93 -14.58
N LYS A 70 21.11 -23.78 -15.25
CA LYS A 70 20.70 -25.15 -15.60
C LYS A 70 21.08 -26.14 -14.49
N ILE A 71 20.44 -27.30 -14.51
CA ILE A 71 20.82 -28.44 -13.66
C ILE A 71 22.28 -28.79 -14.00
N GLY A 72 23.15 -28.80 -12.99
CA GLY A 72 24.59 -29.04 -13.18
C GLY A 72 25.50 -27.80 -13.09
N ASN A 73 25.00 -26.66 -12.59
CA ASN A 73 25.75 -25.39 -12.40
C ASN A 73 26.19 -24.70 -13.70
N GLU A 74 25.72 -25.14 -14.86
CA GLU A 74 25.90 -24.40 -16.10
C GLU A 74 25.04 -23.12 -16.08
N THR A 75 25.65 -21.99 -16.42
CA THR A 75 24.97 -20.70 -16.48
C THR A 75 24.91 -20.22 -17.92
N GLU A 76 23.70 -19.95 -18.41
CA GLU A 76 23.46 -19.39 -19.74
C GLU A 76 23.00 -17.94 -19.59
N ILE A 77 23.62 -17.03 -20.35
CA ILE A 77 23.26 -15.62 -20.38
C ILE A 77 22.49 -15.35 -21.68
N GLU A 78 21.27 -14.84 -21.55
CA GLU A 78 20.43 -14.45 -22.67
C GLU A 78 20.13 -12.94 -22.61
N ASN A 79 20.25 -12.25 -23.73
CA ASN A 79 19.78 -10.86 -23.84
C ASN A 79 18.41 -10.86 -24.51
N LEU A 80 17.42 -10.28 -23.84
CA LEU A 80 16.04 -10.24 -24.29
C LEU A 80 15.55 -8.79 -24.39
N THR A 81 15.08 -8.40 -25.57
CA THR A 81 14.32 -7.16 -25.74
C THR A 81 12.87 -7.40 -25.29
N VAL A 82 12.40 -6.63 -24.30
CA VAL A 82 11.04 -6.70 -23.76
C VAL A 82 10.37 -5.34 -23.74
N LYS A 83 9.04 -5.33 -23.74
CA LYS A 83 8.26 -4.15 -23.39
C LYS A 83 8.21 -4.01 -21.88
N LYS A 84 8.34 -2.79 -21.38
CA LYS A 84 8.18 -2.41 -19.98
C LYS A 84 7.00 -1.45 -19.88
N TYR A 85 6.06 -1.75 -19.00
CA TYR A 85 4.97 -0.85 -18.64
C TYR A 85 5.19 -0.38 -17.21
N GLU A 86 5.26 0.93 -17.00
CA GLU A 86 5.58 1.53 -15.70
C GLU A 86 4.46 2.47 -15.23
N TYR A 87 4.04 2.29 -13.98
CA TYR A 87 3.10 3.17 -13.29
C TYR A 87 3.84 3.89 -12.16
N ILE A 88 3.70 5.21 -12.09
CA ILE A 88 4.34 6.06 -11.07
C ILE A 88 3.34 7.09 -10.58
N ASP A 89 3.17 7.13 -9.27
CA ASP A 89 2.48 8.18 -8.50
C ASP A 89 3.36 8.56 -7.30
N ASN A 90 2.97 9.60 -6.57
CA ASN A 90 3.57 10.13 -5.35
C ASN A 90 3.78 9.06 -4.26
N LYS A 91 3.00 7.97 -4.24
CA LYS A 91 3.08 6.90 -3.23
C LYS A 91 3.57 5.55 -3.76
N ILE A 92 3.38 5.26 -5.05
CA ILE A 92 3.54 3.91 -5.60
C ILE A 92 4.30 3.97 -6.92
N LYS A 93 5.28 3.08 -7.07
CA LYS A 93 5.98 2.83 -8.33
C LYS A 93 5.97 1.34 -8.62
N VAL A 94 5.37 0.94 -9.74
CA VAL A 94 5.28 -0.46 -10.17
C VAL A 94 5.64 -0.56 -11.65
N PHE A 95 6.23 -1.69 -12.05
CA PHE A 95 6.50 -1.96 -13.45
C PHE A 95 6.33 -3.44 -13.77
N LYS A 96 5.96 -3.74 -15.02
CA LYS A 96 5.83 -5.09 -15.56
C LYS A 96 6.61 -5.19 -16.87
N TYR A 97 7.34 -6.29 -17.03
CA TYR A 97 7.96 -6.65 -18.29
C TYR A 97 7.09 -7.67 -19.03
N GLU A 98 6.88 -7.45 -20.33
CA GLU A 98 6.20 -8.38 -21.21
C GLU A 98 7.04 -8.65 -22.46
N LYS A 99 7.15 -9.91 -22.84
CA LYS A 99 7.81 -10.38 -24.06
C LYS A 99 6.81 -10.44 -25.22
#